data_AF-A0A3P7QKG0-F1
#
_entry.id   AF-A0A3P7QKG0-F1
#
_cell.length_a   1.000
_cell.length_b   1.000
_cell.length_c   1.000
_cell.angle_alpha   90.00
_cell.angle_beta   90.00
_cell.angle_gamma   90.00
#
_symmetry.space_group_name_H-M   'P 1'
#
loop_
_entity.id
_entity.type
_entity.pdbx_description
1 polymer ?
#
loop_
_entity_poly.entity_id
_entity_poly.type
_entity_poly.pdbx_seq_one_letter_code
_entity_poly.pdbx_strand_id
1 'polypeptide(L)'
;MKVASEDEPQSLAEAEQLLNQHAAIREEIDGYAEDYKKMRAMGDRVTQDQTDPQYMFLRQRLAGLQEGWEELQRMWDNRQHLLSQGLNLQMFLRDAKQAEVMLSQQENYLTKDEPPSSLEQAENMLKRHQDFMTTMDANDEKIRAVGMFGDQLCQDGHYAADKVRCSE
;
A
#
# COMPACT_ATOMS: atom_id res chain seq x y z
N MET A 1 0.77 -21.55 -1.44
CA MET A 1 1.37 -20.84 -2.60
C MET A 1 1.51 -19.38 -2.17
N LYS A 2 2.69 -18.74 -2.29
CA LYS A 2 2.91 -17.39 -1.71
C LYS A 2 1.95 -16.31 -2.25
N VAL A 3 1.48 -16.49 -3.49
CA VAL A 3 0.49 -15.63 -4.16
C VAL A 3 -0.90 -15.71 -3.52
N ALA A 4 -1.19 -16.76 -2.73
CA ALA A 4 -2.47 -16.97 -2.05
C ALA A 4 -2.48 -16.49 -0.59
N SER A 5 -1.42 -15.81 -0.11
CA SER A 5 -1.41 -15.25 1.25
C SER A 5 -2.35 -14.04 1.33
N GLU A 6 -3.15 -14.00 2.38
CA GLU A 6 -4.05 -12.88 2.72
C GLU A 6 -3.46 -11.99 3.83
N ASP A 7 -2.21 -12.24 4.25
CA ASP A 7 -1.60 -11.53 5.37
C ASP A 7 -1.46 -10.04 5.05
N GLU A 8 -1.96 -9.17 5.94
CA GLU A 8 -1.84 -7.73 5.81
C GLU A 8 -0.55 -7.23 6.50
N PRO A 9 0.21 -6.31 5.87
CA PRO A 9 1.40 -5.75 6.49
C PRO A 9 1.03 -4.94 7.74
N GLN A 10 1.82 -5.10 8.81
CA GLN A 10 1.64 -4.39 10.09
C GLN A 10 2.56 -3.19 10.24
N SER A 11 3.43 -2.94 9.25
CA SER A 11 4.30 -1.77 9.20
C SER A 11 4.67 -1.41 7.75
N LEU A 12 5.18 -0.20 7.54
CA LEU A 12 5.70 0.23 6.24
C LEU A 12 6.83 -0.64 5.73
N ALA A 13 7.80 -0.95 6.59
CA ALA A 13 8.95 -1.77 6.22
C ALA A 13 8.51 -3.18 5.79
N GLU A 14 7.51 -3.75 6.48
CA GLU A 14 6.93 -5.03 6.11
C GLU A 14 6.15 -4.95 4.79
N ALA A 15 5.36 -3.88 4.57
CA ALA A 15 4.65 -3.67 3.32
C ALA A 15 5.60 -3.58 2.12
N GLU A 16 6.67 -2.79 2.24
CA GLU A 16 7.72 -2.67 1.22
C GLU A 16 8.44 -4.01 0.97
N GLN A 17 8.77 -4.73 2.04
CA GLN A 17 9.39 -6.06 1.92
C GLN A 17 8.48 -7.05 1.19
N LEU A 18 7.19 -7.09 1.51
CA LEU A 18 6.22 -7.97 0.88
C LEU A 18 6.01 -7.61 -0.59
N LEU A 19 5.92 -6.32 -0.93
CA LEU A 19 5.83 -5.84 -2.31
C LEU A 19 7.08 -6.23 -3.13
N ASN A 20 8.27 -6.08 -2.56
CA ASN A 20 9.51 -6.50 -3.21
C ASN A 20 9.55 -8.01 -3.47
N GLN A 21 9.12 -8.82 -2.49
CA GLN A 21 9.00 -10.27 -2.68
C GLN A 21 7.95 -10.62 -3.75
N HIS A 22 6.83 -9.90 -3.79
CA HIS A 22 5.76 -10.12 -4.75
C HIS A 22 6.18 -9.73 -6.18
N ALA A 23 7.00 -8.69 -6.32
CA ALA A 23 7.62 -8.29 -7.58
C ALA A 23 8.59 -9.37 -8.10
N ALA A 24 9.37 -10.02 -7.23
CA ALA A 24 10.22 -11.13 -7.66
C ALA A 24 9.40 -12.31 -8.22
N ILE A 25 8.23 -12.60 -7.63
CA ILE A 25 7.31 -13.61 -8.18
C ILE A 25 6.82 -13.21 -9.57
N ARG A 26 6.61 -11.90 -9.82
CA ARG A 26 6.22 -11.42 -11.15
C ARG A 26 7.28 -11.71 -12.20
N GLU A 27 8.55 -11.46 -11.86
CA GLU A 27 9.68 -11.77 -12.74
C GLU A 27 9.75 -13.27 -13.07
N GLU A 28 9.49 -14.14 -12.08
CA GLU A 28 9.40 -15.59 -12.32
C GLU A 28 8.25 -15.94 -13.28
N ILE A 29 7.04 -15.40 -13.06
CA ILE A 29 5.88 -15.63 -13.94
C ILE A 29 6.18 -15.16 -15.36
N ASP A 30 6.70 -13.94 -15.52
CA ASP A 30 7.01 -13.37 -16.82
C ASP A 30 8.15 -14.16 -17.51
N GLY A 31 9.09 -14.70 -16.74
CA GLY A 31 10.15 -15.58 -17.23
C GLY A 31 9.64 -16.88 -17.85
N TYR A 32 8.53 -17.43 -17.35
CA TYR A 32 7.89 -18.63 -17.92
C TYR A 32 6.88 -18.33 -19.05
N ALA A 33 6.51 -17.07 -19.28
CA ALA A 33 5.41 -16.71 -20.17
C ALA A 33 5.63 -17.17 -21.63
N GLU A 34 6.85 -16.99 -22.16
CA GLU A 34 7.16 -17.39 -23.54
C GLU A 34 7.20 -18.91 -23.70
N ASP A 35 7.70 -19.64 -22.70
CA ASP A 35 7.74 -21.10 -22.76
C ASP A 35 6.34 -21.72 -22.59
N TYR A 36 5.51 -21.14 -21.71
CA TYR A 36 4.09 -21.46 -21.64
C TYR A 36 3.39 -21.25 -23.00
N LYS A 37 3.60 -20.10 -23.64
CA LYS A 37 3.02 -19.78 -24.95
C LYS A 37 3.47 -20.76 -26.04
N LYS A 38 4.75 -21.11 -26.09
CA LYS A 38 5.27 -22.14 -27.03
C LYS A 38 4.65 -23.51 -26.76
N MET A 39 4.57 -23.93 -25.50
CA MET A 39 3.97 -25.21 -25.11
C MET A 39 2.51 -25.28 -25.53
N ARG A 40 1.71 -24.23 -25.28
CA ARG A 40 0.31 -24.17 -25.70
C ARG A 40 0.18 -24.24 -27.22
N ALA A 41 0.94 -23.42 -27.96
CA ALA A 41 0.91 -23.43 -29.42
C ALA A 41 1.30 -24.78 -30.02
N MET A 42 2.29 -25.48 -29.43
CA MET A 42 2.67 -26.83 -29.85
C MET A 42 1.58 -27.85 -29.53
N GLY A 43 0.99 -27.81 -28.34
CA GLY A 43 -0.11 -28.69 -27.94
C GLY A 43 -1.33 -28.54 -28.85
N ASP A 44 -1.68 -27.31 -29.21
CA ASP A 44 -2.80 -27.03 -30.13
C ASP A 44 -2.52 -27.60 -31.53
N ARG A 45 -1.30 -27.45 -32.05
CA ARG A 45 -0.89 -28.05 -33.34
C ARG A 45 -0.91 -29.59 -33.31
N VAL A 46 -0.40 -30.20 -32.26
CA VAL A 46 -0.31 -31.67 -32.15
C VAL A 46 -1.70 -32.30 -31.99
N THR A 47 -2.62 -31.60 -31.35
CA THR A 47 -3.99 -32.07 -31.19
C THR A 47 -4.90 -31.68 -32.35
N GLN A 48 -4.44 -30.84 -33.29
CA GLN A 48 -5.22 -30.38 -34.43
C GLN A 48 -5.67 -31.56 -35.29
N ASP A 49 -6.97 -31.59 -35.61
CA ASP A 49 -7.61 -32.61 -36.47
C ASP A 49 -7.46 -34.06 -35.98
N GLN A 50 -6.98 -34.28 -34.75
CA GLN A 50 -6.88 -35.60 -34.14
C GLN A 50 -8.19 -36.00 -33.45
N THR A 51 -8.61 -37.26 -33.66
CA THR A 51 -9.83 -37.83 -33.06
C THR A 51 -9.55 -38.95 -32.07
N ASP A 52 -8.32 -39.46 -31.98
CA ASP A 52 -8.02 -40.55 -31.04
C ASP A 52 -8.19 -40.07 -29.58
N PRO A 53 -8.71 -40.93 -28.69
CA PRO A 53 -8.99 -40.57 -27.30
C PRO A 53 -7.79 -39.93 -26.57
N GLN A 54 -6.56 -40.36 -26.86
CA GLN A 54 -5.34 -39.80 -26.29
C GLN A 54 -5.17 -38.29 -26.54
N TYR A 55 -5.59 -37.79 -27.71
CA TYR A 55 -5.51 -36.37 -28.04
C TYR A 55 -6.65 -35.58 -27.41
N MET A 56 -7.81 -36.20 -27.15
CA MET A 56 -8.88 -35.57 -26.35
C MET A 56 -8.41 -35.32 -24.92
N PHE A 57 -7.78 -36.30 -24.28
CA PHE A 57 -7.20 -36.12 -22.93
C PHE A 57 -6.11 -35.04 -22.92
N LEU A 58 -5.27 -34.98 -23.97
CA LEU A 58 -4.27 -33.92 -24.11
C LEU A 58 -4.92 -32.53 -24.21
N ARG A 59 -5.97 -32.36 -25.01
CA ARG A 59 -6.73 -31.09 -25.07
C ARG A 59 -7.30 -30.69 -23.71
N GLN A 60 -7.86 -31.65 -22.96
CA GLN A 60 -8.37 -31.36 -21.62
C GLN A 60 -7.26 -30.90 -20.67
N ARG A 61 -6.09 -31.54 -20.70
CA ARG A 61 -4.93 -31.12 -19.90
C ARG A 61 -4.41 -29.73 -20.31
N LEU A 62 -4.40 -29.43 -21.61
CA LEU A 62 -4.02 -28.13 -22.15
C LEU A 62 -4.99 -27.02 -21.71
N ALA A 63 -6.30 -27.31 -21.69
CA ALA A 63 -7.31 -26.39 -21.17
C ALA A 63 -7.13 -26.14 -19.67
N GLY A 64 -6.94 -27.18 -18.85
CA GLY A 64 -6.68 -27.03 -17.42
C GLY A 64 -5.38 -26.28 -17.12
N LEU A 65 -4.35 -26.43 -17.96
CA LEU A 65 -3.12 -25.65 -17.86
C LEU A 65 -3.37 -24.15 -18.15
N GLN A 66 -4.22 -23.85 -19.13
CA GLN A 66 -4.59 -22.48 -19.45
C GLN A 66 -5.39 -21.83 -18.32
N GLU A 67 -6.40 -22.52 -17.79
CA GLU A 67 -7.16 -22.05 -16.63
C GLU A 67 -6.23 -21.80 -15.43
N GLY A 68 -5.30 -22.71 -15.15
CA GLY A 68 -4.32 -22.54 -14.08
C GLY A 68 -3.37 -21.35 -14.29
N TRP A 69 -2.97 -21.08 -15.54
CA TRP A 69 -2.12 -19.94 -15.88
C TRP A 69 -2.87 -18.60 -15.72
N GLU A 70 -4.10 -18.51 -16.21
CA GLU A 70 -4.96 -17.34 -16.07
C GLU A 70 -5.28 -17.09 -14.58
N GLU A 71 -5.58 -18.15 -13.82
CA GLU A 71 -5.82 -18.05 -12.38
C GLU A 71 -4.59 -17.56 -11.62
N LEU A 72 -3.39 -18.06 -11.95
CA LEU A 72 -2.15 -17.60 -11.33
C LEU A 72 -1.94 -16.09 -11.53
N GLN A 73 -2.17 -15.59 -12.75
CA GLN A 73 -2.06 -14.16 -13.04
C GLN A 73 -3.09 -13.36 -12.23
N ARG A 74 -4.34 -13.81 -12.20
CA ARG A 74 -5.41 -13.17 -11.43
C ARG A 74 -5.11 -13.13 -9.94
N MET A 75 -4.60 -14.22 -9.37
CA MET A 75 -4.18 -14.28 -7.97
C MET A 75 -3.05 -13.29 -7.69
N TRP A 76 -2.07 -13.18 -8.62
CA TRP A 76 -0.96 -12.24 -8.48
C TRP A 76 -1.44 -10.79 -8.51
N ASP A 77 -2.32 -10.43 -9.45
CA ASP A 77 -2.88 -9.08 -9.57
C ASP A 77 -3.71 -8.70 -8.34
N ASN A 78 -4.54 -9.63 -7.85
CA ASN A 78 -5.32 -9.41 -6.64
C ASN A 78 -4.41 -9.18 -5.42
N ARG A 79 -3.39 -10.03 -5.23
CA ARG A 79 -2.44 -9.86 -4.14
C ARG A 79 -1.66 -8.55 -4.25
N GLN A 80 -1.29 -8.13 -5.46
CA GLN A 80 -0.61 -6.85 -5.70
C GLN A 80 -1.48 -5.66 -5.28
N HIS A 81 -2.77 -5.71 -5.62
CA HIS A 81 -3.75 -4.71 -5.20
C HIS A 81 -3.86 -4.64 -3.66
N LEU A 82 -4.01 -5.79 -2.99
CA LEU A 82 -4.09 -5.86 -1.53
C LEU A 82 -2.83 -5.34 -0.84
N LEU A 83 -1.64 -5.71 -1.32
CA LEU A 83 -0.38 -5.22 -0.76
C LEU A 83 -0.19 -3.71 -0.96
N SER A 84 -0.64 -3.18 -2.10
CA SER A 84 -0.59 -1.74 -2.38
C SER A 84 -1.54 -0.96 -1.45
N GLN A 85 -2.75 -1.48 -1.21
CA GLN A 85 -3.66 -0.93 -0.21
C GLN A 85 -3.07 -1.02 1.20
N GLY A 86 -2.48 -2.16 1.57
CA GLY A 86 -1.78 -2.31 2.84
C GLY A 86 -0.65 -1.29 3.05
N LEU A 87 0.16 -1.01 2.02
CA LEU A 87 1.20 0.03 2.06
C LEU A 87 0.59 1.41 2.32
N ASN A 88 -0.45 1.77 1.56
CA ASN A 88 -1.13 3.06 1.71
C ASN A 88 -1.71 3.26 3.11
N LEU A 89 -2.33 2.23 3.67
CA LEU A 89 -2.83 2.26 5.05
C LEU A 89 -1.70 2.49 6.06
N GLN A 90 -0.58 1.77 5.92
CA GLN A 90 0.57 1.94 6.81
C GLN A 90 1.22 3.33 6.69
N MET A 91 1.22 3.93 5.49
CA MET A 91 1.66 5.32 5.29
C MET A 91 0.74 6.29 6.02
N PHE A 92 -0.57 6.13 5.83
CA PHE A 92 -1.57 6.96 6.49
C PHE A 92 -1.47 6.89 8.01
N LEU A 93 -1.38 5.68 8.58
CA LEU A 93 -1.28 5.49 10.03
C LEU A 93 -0.01 6.12 10.62
N ARG A 94 1.12 6.03 9.92
CA ARG A 94 2.36 6.72 10.33
C ARG A 94 2.15 8.22 10.34
N ASP A 95 1.59 8.76 9.27
CA ASP A 95 1.45 10.21 9.09
C ASP A 95 0.40 10.80 10.05
N ALA A 96 -0.71 10.09 10.29
CA ALA A 96 -1.71 10.42 11.30
C ALA A 96 -1.09 10.47 12.71
N LYS A 97 -0.28 9.46 13.08
CA LYS A 97 0.42 9.47 14.36
C LYS A 97 1.41 10.63 14.48
N GLN A 98 2.06 11.02 13.38
CA GLN A 98 2.94 12.18 13.37
C GLN A 98 2.14 13.48 13.54
N ALA A 99 0.98 13.59 12.91
CA ALA A 99 0.05 14.71 13.07
C ALA A 99 -0.44 14.83 14.52
N GLU A 100 -0.83 13.73 15.17
CA GLU A 100 -1.22 13.71 16.59
C GLU A 100 -0.09 14.24 17.50
N VAL A 101 1.15 13.83 17.24
CA VAL A 101 2.31 14.34 18.00
C VAL A 101 2.52 15.83 17.78
N MET A 102 2.36 16.33 16.54
CA MET A 102 2.46 17.77 16.23
C MET A 102 1.39 18.58 16.96
N LEU A 103 0.15 18.12 16.95
CA LEU A 103 -0.97 18.75 17.65
C LEU A 103 -0.74 18.76 19.16
N SER A 104 -0.35 17.63 19.75
CA SER A 104 -0.05 17.55 21.17
C SER A 104 1.10 18.49 21.59
N GLN A 105 2.14 18.63 20.75
CA GLN A 105 3.22 19.59 21.02
C GLN A 105 2.73 21.05 20.98
N GLN A 106 1.82 21.39 20.07
CA GLN A 106 1.23 22.73 19.98
C GLN A 106 0.34 23.03 21.19
N GLU A 107 -0.52 22.09 21.59
CA GLU A 107 -1.36 22.21 22.80
C GLU A 107 -0.50 22.40 24.07
N ASN A 108 0.57 21.62 24.21
CA ASN A 108 1.51 21.74 25.33
C ASN A 108 2.27 23.07 25.35
N TYR A 109 2.48 23.70 24.19
CA TYR A 109 3.08 25.03 24.12
C TYR A 109 2.08 26.11 24.54
N LEU A 110 0.84 26.03 24.03
CA LEU A 110 -0.23 27.00 24.27
C LEU A 110 -0.77 27.00 25.71
N THR A 111 -0.62 25.89 26.43
CA THR A 111 -1.03 25.77 27.84
C THR A 111 -0.06 26.42 28.83
N LYS A 112 1.13 26.84 28.38
CA LYS A 112 2.11 27.53 29.23
C LYS A 112 1.76 29.01 29.31
N ASP A 113 1.29 29.44 30.47
CA ASP A 113 1.04 30.84 30.77
C ASP A 113 1.92 31.28 31.94
N GLU A 114 3.10 31.82 31.62
CA GLU A 114 4.03 32.38 32.61
C GLU A 114 4.39 33.81 32.19
N PRO A 115 4.07 34.83 33.01
CA PRO A 115 4.42 36.21 32.68
C PRO A 115 5.95 36.42 32.78
N PRO A 116 6.56 37.21 31.89
CA PRO A 116 7.98 37.50 31.97
C PRO A 116 8.29 38.35 33.22
N SER A 117 9.35 37.99 33.92
CA SER A 117 9.86 38.70 35.11
C SER A 117 10.95 39.74 34.79
N SER A 118 11.44 39.76 33.54
CA SER A 118 12.45 40.72 33.05
C SER A 118 12.26 41.03 31.56
N LEU A 119 12.84 42.13 31.09
CA LEU A 119 12.85 42.49 29.67
C LEU A 119 13.53 41.40 28.81
N GLU A 120 14.67 40.87 29.27
CA GLU A 120 15.38 39.78 28.60
C GLU A 120 14.51 38.51 28.50
N GLN A 121 13.76 38.18 29.55
CA GLN A 121 12.82 37.06 29.51
C GLN A 121 11.69 37.32 28.52
N ALA A 122 11.15 38.54 28.48
CA ALA A 122 10.10 38.93 27.53
C ALA A 122 10.57 38.81 26.07
N GLU A 123 11.77 39.29 25.75
CA GLU A 123 12.35 39.19 24.40
C GLU A 123 12.57 37.73 23.98
N ASN A 124 13.09 36.90 24.90
CA ASN A 124 13.27 35.47 24.65
C ASN A 124 11.93 34.74 24.45
N MET A 125 10.91 35.07 25.24
CA MET A 125 9.56 34.51 25.06
C MET A 125 8.94 34.92 23.73
N LEU A 126 9.09 36.19 23.32
CA LEU A 126 8.62 36.69 22.04
C LEU A 126 9.28 35.95 20.87
N LYS A 127 10.60 35.78 20.92
CA LYS A 127 11.33 35.03 19.89
C LYS A 127 10.85 33.58 19.80
N ARG A 128 10.72 32.88 20.94
CA ARG A 128 10.18 31.52 20.97
C ARG A 128 8.76 31.44 20.40
N HIS A 129 7.95 32.47 20.61
CA HIS A 129 6.60 32.54 20.06
C HIS A 129 6.61 32.71 18.53
N GLN A 130 7.51 33.51 17.99
CA GLN A 130 7.68 33.63 16.54
C GLN A 130 8.15 32.32 15.89
N ASP A 131 9.11 31.63 16.53
CA ASP A 131 9.57 30.32 16.09
C ASP A 131 8.44 29.27 16.15
N PHE A 132 7.61 29.35 17.20
CA PHE A 132 6.42 28.51 17.36
C PHE A 132 5.41 28.76 16.24
N MET A 133 5.05 30.02 15.94
CA MET A 133 4.11 30.35 14.86
C MET A 133 4.58 29.82 13.50
N THR A 134 5.88 29.99 13.20
CA THR A 134 6.47 29.45 11.97
C THR A 134 6.36 27.92 11.91
N THR A 135 6.58 27.25 13.04
CA THR A 135 6.44 25.79 13.14
C THR A 135 4.97 25.37 13.02
N MET A 136 4.04 26.16 13.57
CA MET A 136 2.61 25.91 13.53
C MET A 136 2.10 25.94 12.09
N ASP A 137 2.45 26.98 11.33
CA ASP A 137 2.07 27.10 9.91
C ASP A 137 2.59 25.91 9.08
N ALA A 138 3.82 25.46 9.32
CA ALA A 138 4.40 24.31 8.64
C ALA A 138 3.75 22.97 9.03
N ASN A 139 3.27 22.84 10.27
CA ASN A 139 2.56 21.66 10.73
C ASN A 139 1.13 21.62 10.17
N ASP A 140 0.44 22.76 10.08
CA ASP A 140 -0.91 22.86 9.51
C ASP A 140 -0.96 22.31 8.07
N GLU A 141 0.03 22.63 7.25
CA GLU A 141 0.13 22.10 5.88
C GLU A 141 0.26 20.56 5.89
N LYS A 142 1.09 20.01 6.78
CA LYS A 142 1.28 18.56 6.90
C LYS A 142 0.03 17.86 7.38
N ILE A 143 -0.61 18.38 8.43
CA ILE A 143 -1.85 17.82 8.99
C ILE A 143 -2.95 17.82 7.93
N ARG A 144 -3.08 18.90 7.16
CA ARG A 144 -4.01 18.96 6.03
C ARG A 144 -3.68 17.90 4.96
N ALA A 145 -2.41 17.70 4.64
CA ALA A 145 -2.00 16.66 3.69
C ALA A 145 -2.37 15.25 4.18
N VAL A 146 -2.26 14.96 5.48
CA VAL A 146 -2.73 13.68 6.06
C VAL A 146 -4.24 13.51 5.88
N GLY A 147 -5.02 14.55 6.17
CA GLY A 147 -6.47 14.53 5.97
C GLY A 147 -6.85 14.29 4.51
N MET A 148 -6.23 15.02 3.58
CA MET A 148 -6.45 14.81 2.14
C MET A 148 -6.06 13.41 1.67
N PHE A 149 -4.99 12.83 2.22
CA PHE A 149 -4.61 11.47 1.89
C PHE A 149 -5.64 10.46 2.42
N GLY A 150 -6.14 10.63 3.65
CA GLY A 150 -7.22 9.81 4.19
C GLY A 150 -8.50 9.88 3.34
N ASP A 151 -8.90 11.09 2.92
CA ASP A 151 -10.04 11.30 2.03
C ASP A 151 -9.87 10.58 0.70
N GLN A 152 -8.68 10.65 0.11
CA GLN A 152 -8.36 9.96 -1.13
C GLN A 152 -8.49 8.44 -0.98
N LEU A 153 -7.98 7.86 0.11
CA LEU A 153 -8.14 6.43 0.39
C LEU A 153 -9.62 6.04 0.49
N CYS A 154 -10.46 6.88 1.10
CA CYS A 154 -11.89 6.63 1.18
C CYS A 154 -12.57 6.70 -0.20
N GLN A 155 -12.20 7.69 -1.02
CA GLN A 155 -12.74 7.87 -2.37
C GLN A 155 -12.37 6.72 -3.31
N ASP A 156 -11.16 6.17 -3.15
CA ASP A 156 -10.68 5.04 -3.95
C ASP A 156 -11.27 3.68 -3.52
N GLY A 157 -12.19 3.67 -2.55
CA GLY A 157 -12.85 2.46 -2.06
C GLY A 157 -11.90 1.55 -1.28
N HIS A 158 -10.94 2.12 -0.55
CA HIS A 158 -9.96 1.37 0.23
C HIS A 158 -10.66 0.43 1.24
N TYR A 159 -10.19 -0.81 1.33
CA TYR A 159 -10.82 -1.85 2.17
C TYR A 159 -10.95 -1.45 3.67
N ALA A 160 -10.00 -0.63 4.15
CA ALA A 160 -9.98 -0.10 5.51
C ALA A 160 -10.58 1.32 5.64
N ALA A 161 -11.41 1.78 4.69
CA ALA A 161 -11.98 3.13 4.69
C ALA A 161 -12.70 3.48 6.00
N ASP A 162 -13.35 2.50 6.67
CA ASP A 162 -13.98 2.75 7.98
C ASP A 162 -12.98 3.09 9.08
N LYS A 163 -11.76 2.53 9.04
CA LYS A 163 -10.69 2.88 9.99
C LYS A 163 -10.06 4.23 9.67
N VAL A 164 -9.97 4.58 8.38
CA VAL A 164 -9.44 5.87 7.92
C VAL A 164 -10.41 7.00 8.31
N ARG A 165 -11.72 6.78 8.13
CA ARG A 165 -12.78 7.76 8.44
C ARG A 165 -12.98 7.99 9.94
N CYS A 166 -12.74 7.00 10.79
CA CYS A 166 -12.96 7.09 12.24
C CYS A 166 -11.81 7.77 13.03
N SER A 167 -10.99 8.60 12.39
CA SER A 167 -9.95 9.39 13.06
C SER A 167 -10.46 10.77 13.52
N GLU A 168 -11.78 10.93 13.73
CA GLU A 168 -12.43 12.13 14.30
C GLU A 168 -12.51 12.08 15.83
#